data_AF-A0A961VUH7-F1
#
_entry.id   AF-A0A961VUH7-F1
#
_cell.length_a   1.000
_cell.length_b   1.000
_cell.length_c   1.000
_cell.angle_alpha   90.00
_cell.angle_beta   90.00
_cell.angle_gamma   90.00
#
_symmetry.space_group_name_H-M   'P 1'
#
loop_
_entity.id
_entity.type
_entity.pdbx_description
1 polymer ?
#
loop_
_entity_poly.entity_id
_entity_poly.type
_entity_poly.pdbx_seq_one_letter_code
_entity_poly.pdbx_strand_id
1 'polypeptide(L)'
;MIPRRHHPHIGGYLEFGDEIDAALADLPEDLVGLCLDTGHQAYAGMDPVALYERVAPRVRYFHFKNIDAERHRRAVEQEMDLFAAIAAEVFCPLQSGVVDFGRLKQSLEAHGYGGYATIEQDSDPRSGGRPAEDAAASLRYLKEIGLA
;
A
#
# COMPACT_ATOMS: atom_id res chain seq x y z
N MET A 1 25.36 -1.53 -4.81
CA MET A 1 24.74 -1.87 -3.50
C MET A 1 23.23 -1.78 -3.70
N ILE A 2 22.43 -2.75 -3.25
CA ILE A 2 20.96 -2.62 -3.31
C ILE A 2 20.56 -1.72 -2.14
N PRO A 3 19.93 -0.54 -2.36
CA PRO A 3 19.51 0.34 -1.27
C PRO A 3 18.59 -0.42 -0.31
N ARG A 4 18.75 -0.20 1.00
CA ARG A 4 17.81 -0.73 1.98
C ARG A 4 16.46 -0.03 1.77
N ARG A 5 15.37 -0.78 1.91
CA ARG A 5 14.02 -0.28 1.67
C ARG A 5 13.32 -0.16 3.00
N HIS A 6 12.93 1.05 3.38
CA HIS A 6 12.04 1.23 4.51
C HIS A 6 10.59 1.12 4.04
N HIS A 7 9.74 0.55 4.88
CA HIS A 7 8.34 0.28 4.58
C HIS A 7 7.50 1.04 5.62
N PRO A 8 7.04 2.27 5.30
CA PRO A 8 6.08 2.98 6.13
C PRO A 8 4.83 2.11 6.34
N HIS A 9 4.40 1.97 7.58
CA HIS A 9 3.46 0.93 8.00
C HIS A 9 2.57 1.45 9.13
N ILE A 10 1.29 1.03 9.13
CA ILE A 10 0.32 1.35 10.18
C ILE A 10 0.80 0.83 11.54
N GLY A 11 0.77 1.65 12.58
CA GLY A 11 1.28 1.31 13.91
C GLY A 11 2.81 1.18 13.96
N GLY A 12 3.50 1.65 12.92
CA GLY A 12 4.96 1.73 12.85
C GLY A 12 5.51 3.07 13.33
N TYR A 13 6.81 3.31 13.13
CA TYR A 13 7.46 4.59 13.42
C TYR A 13 7.30 5.63 12.30
N LEU A 14 6.90 5.19 11.10
CA LEU A 14 6.65 6.01 9.94
C LEU A 14 5.32 5.54 9.35
N GLU A 15 4.25 6.25 9.69
CA GLU A 15 2.88 5.94 9.28
C GLU A 15 2.30 7.10 8.46
N PHE A 16 2.47 8.33 8.91
CA PHE A 16 1.86 9.51 8.32
C PHE A 16 2.79 10.25 7.34
N GLY A 17 2.20 11.08 6.49
CA GLY A 17 2.90 11.75 5.41
C GLY A 17 4.00 12.71 5.88
N ASP A 18 3.77 13.41 6.99
CA ASP A 18 4.73 14.30 7.62
C ASP A 18 5.92 13.54 8.24
N GLU A 19 5.67 12.38 8.83
CA GLU A 19 6.72 11.49 9.33
C GLU A 19 7.59 10.94 8.18
N ILE A 20 6.95 10.52 7.08
CA ILE A 20 7.66 10.09 5.87
C ILE A 20 8.50 11.23 5.30
N ASP A 21 7.93 12.43 5.17
CA ASP A 21 8.62 13.59 4.62
C ASP A 21 9.83 13.98 5.49
N ALA A 22 9.68 13.97 6.82
CA ALA A 22 10.77 14.21 7.76
C ALA A 22 11.89 13.17 7.63
N ALA A 23 11.54 11.89 7.58
CA ALA A 23 12.52 10.82 7.40
C ALA A 23 13.28 10.93 6.07
N LEU A 24 12.59 11.30 4.99
CA LEU A 24 13.22 11.47 3.68
C LEU A 24 14.14 12.69 3.60
N ALA A 25 13.89 13.73 4.40
CA ALA A 25 14.76 14.89 4.52
C ALA A 25 16.08 14.55 5.24
N ASP A 26 16.00 13.69 6.26
CA ASP A 26 17.17 13.32 7.07
C ASP A 26 17.98 12.15 6.49
N LEU A 27 17.35 11.27 5.70
CA LEU A 27 17.98 10.05 5.18
C LEU A 27 18.50 10.22 3.74
N PRO A 28 19.80 9.92 3.47
CA PRO A 28 20.37 9.97 2.13
C PRO A 28 19.64 9.05 1.15
N GLU A 29 19.39 9.55 -0.07
CA GLU A 29 18.68 8.82 -1.13
C GLU A 29 19.43 7.58 -1.62
N ASP A 30 20.76 7.61 -1.63
CA ASP A 30 21.62 6.50 -2.05
C ASP A 30 21.72 5.39 -0.99
N LEU A 31 21.33 5.68 0.25
CA LEU A 31 21.33 4.74 1.36
C LEU A 31 19.95 4.11 1.59
N VAL A 32 18.89 4.92 1.58
CA VAL A 32 17.52 4.51 1.93
C VAL A 32 16.52 4.87 0.84
N GLY A 33 15.94 3.82 0.24
CA GLY A 33 14.75 3.93 -0.59
C GLY A 33 13.49 3.47 0.14
N LEU A 34 12.34 3.59 -0.52
CA LEU A 34 11.05 3.22 0.02
C LEU A 34 10.47 1.96 -0.62
N CYS A 35 9.85 1.14 0.21
CA CYS A 35 8.78 0.21 -0.15
C CYS A 35 7.46 0.92 0.14
N LEU A 36 6.79 1.43 -0.90
CA LEU A 36 5.47 2.03 -0.70
C LEU A 36 4.43 0.93 -0.64
N ASP A 37 3.57 0.98 0.38
CA ASP A 37 2.41 0.13 0.48
C ASP A 37 1.15 0.97 0.37
N THR A 38 0.41 0.72 -0.70
CA THR A 38 -0.75 1.53 -1.06
C THR A 38 -1.88 1.38 -0.05
N GLY A 39 -1.99 0.23 0.62
CA GLY A 39 -3.02 -0.05 1.61
C GLY A 39 -2.71 0.62 2.95
N HIS A 40 -1.46 0.53 3.42
CA HIS A 40 -1.04 1.24 4.64
C HIS A 40 -1.17 2.76 4.49
N GLN A 41 -0.80 3.29 3.34
CA GLN A 41 -0.95 4.72 3.05
C GLN A 41 -2.41 5.16 3.04
N ALA A 42 -3.28 4.41 2.35
CA ALA A 42 -4.72 4.69 2.32
C ALA A 42 -5.33 4.61 3.73
N TYR A 43 -4.89 3.65 4.55
CA TYR A 43 -5.39 3.49 5.91
C TYR A 43 -5.03 4.68 6.81
N ALA A 44 -3.82 5.24 6.65
CA ALA A 44 -3.37 6.45 7.31
C ALA A 44 -4.04 7.74 6.75
N GLY A 45 -5.04 7.60 5.87
CA GLY A 45 -5.79 8.72 5.28
C GLY A 45 -5.06 9.46 4.17
N MET A 46 -3.96 8.90 3.64
CA MET A 46 -3.21 9.49 2.53
C MET A 46 -3.72 8.99 1.18
N ASP A 47 -3.47 9.79 0.14
CA ASP A 47 -3.57 9.35 -1.25
C ASP A 47 -2.22 8.70 -1.65
N PRO A 48 -2.17 7.36 -1.83
CA PRO A 48 -0.93 6.66 -2.14
C PRO A 48 -0.35 7.07 -3.50
N VAL A 49 -1.20 7.45 -4.48
CA VAL A 49 -0.73 7.85 -5.80
C VAL A 49 -0.12 9.24 -5.75
N ALA A 50 -0.76 10.18 -5.03
CA ALA A 50 -0.19 11.51 -4.81
C ALA A 50 1.11 11.47 -3.99
N LEU A 51 1.20 10.57 -3.00
CA LEU A 51 2.44 10.34 -2.27
C LEU A 51 3.52 9.81 -3.21
N TYR A 52 3.21 8.79 -4.03
CA TYR A 52 4.15 8.27 -5.01
C TYR A 52 4.66 9.35 -5.96
N GLU A 53 3.79 10.18 -6.54
CA GLU A 53 4.16 11.27 -7.44
C GLU A 53 5.18 12.23 -6.80
N ARG A 54 5.04 12.50 -5.49
CA ARG A 54 5.98 13.35 -4.74
C ARG A 54 7.32 12.68 -4.47
N VAL A 55 7.33 11.38 -4.19
CA VAL A 55 8.52 10.65 -3.73
C VAL A 55 9.05 9.63 -4.74
N ALA A 56 8.62 9.68 -6.00
CA ALA A 56 8.93 8.68 -7.03
C ALA A 56 10.43 8.35 -7.14
N PRO A 57 11.36 9.33 -7.10
CA PRO A 57 12.80 9.05 -7.12
C PRO A 57 13.31 8.22 -5.95
N ARG A 58 12.57 8.16 -4.82
CA ARG A 58 12.91 7.39 -3.62
C ARG A 58 12.33 5.98 -3.62
N VAL A 59 11.35 5.67 -4.47
CA VAL A 59 10.65 4.38 -4.43
C VAL A 59 11.46 3.30 -5.15
N ARG A 60 11.60 2.14 -4.50
CA ARG A 60 12.35 0.99 -5.02
C ARG A 60 11.52 -0.28 -5.10
N TYR A 61 10.35 -0.31 -4.46
CA TYR A 61 9.47 -1.47 -4.37
C TYR A 61 8.06 -1.03 -4.01
N PHE A 62 7.07 -1.85 -4.37
CA PHE A 62 5.70 -1.67 -3.94
C PHE A 62 5.14 -2.91 -3.26
N HIS A 63 4.33 -2.68 -2.24
CA HIS A 63 3.24 -3.57 -1.89
C HIS A 63 1.95 -2.98 -2.47
N PHE A 64 1.33 -3.72 -3.37
CA PHE A 64 0.00 -3.43 -3.86
C PHE A 64 -0.99 -4.06 -2.90
N LYS A 65 -1.62 -3.19 -2.11
CA LYS A 65 -2.56 -3.52 -1.05
C LYS A 65 -3.69 -2.50 -1.09
N ASN A 66 -4.89 -2.89 -0.70
CA ASN A 66 -6.04 -2.00 -0.73
C ASN A 66 -6.89 -2.18 0.53
N ILE A 67 -7.70 -1.16 0.83
CA ILE A 67 -8.61 -1.16 1.98
C ILE A 67 -10.06 -0.94 1.52
N ASP A 68 -10.98 -1.57 2.22
CA ASP A 68 -12.41 -1.33 2.09
C ASP A 68 -12.78 -0.08 2.89
N ALA A 69 -13.40 0.91 2.22
CA ALA A 69 -13.71 2.22 2.80
C ALA A 69 -14.63 2.13 4.03
N GLU A 70 -15.65 1.27 3.96
CA GLU A 70 -16.67 1.17 4.99
C GLU A 70 -16.16 0.42 6.21
N ARG A 71 -15.38 -0.65 5.97
CA ARG A 71 -14.72 -1.41 7.03
C ARG A 71 -13.64 -0.57 7.72
N HIS A 72 -12.89 0.24 6.96
CA HIS A 72 -11.91 1.18 7.51
C HIS A 72 -12.59 2.26 8.37
N ARG A 73 -13.63 2.90 7.86
CA ARG A 73 -14.43 3.87 8.63
C ARG A 73 -14.90 3.29 9.96
N ARG A 74 -15.47 2.08 9.93
CA ARG A 74 -15.90 1.37 11.14
C ARG A 74 -14.74 1.06 12.09
N ALA A 75 -13.59 0.63 11.56
CA ALA A 75 -12.42 0.33 12.38
C ALA A 75 -11.93 1.57 13.14
N VAL A 76 -11.89 2.72 12.48
CA VAL A 76 -11.54 4.01 13.09
C VAL A 76 -12.59 4.43 14.13
N GLU A 77 -13.88 4.38 13.79
CA GLU A 77 -14.97 4.77 14.70
C GLU A 77 -15.04 3.90 15.96
N GLN A 78 -14.62 2.64 15.88
CA GLN A 78 -14.63 1.70 16.98
C GLN A 78 -13.26 1.60 17.68
N GLU A 79 -12.28 2.44 17.31
CA GLU A 79 -10.92 2.42 17.85
C GLU A 79 -10.31 1.01 17.84
N MET A 80 -10.53 0.28 16.75
CA MET A 80 -10.00 -1.07 16.59
C MET A 80 -8.48 -1.05 16.55
N ASP A 81 -7.85 -1.98 17.26
CA ASP A 81 -6.45 -2.29 16.99
C ASP A 81 -6.28 -2.92 15.59
N LEU A 82 -5.03 -2.97 15.11
CA LEU A 82 -4.72 -3.47 13.77
C LEU A 82 -5.22 -4.90 13.55
N PHE A 83 -5.09 -5.79 14.53
CA PHE A 83 -5.51 -7.19 14.39
C PHE A 83 -7.03 -7.32 14.35
N ALA A 84 -7.74 -6.53 15.14
CA ALA A 84 -9.20 -6.42 15.10
C ALA A 84 -9.66 -5.87 13.74
N ALA A 85 -8.98 -4.87 13.19
CA ALA A 85 -9.29 -4.33 11.86
C ALA A 85 -9.01 -5.37 10.74
N ILE A 86 -7.91 -6.13 10.83
CA ILE A 86 -7.61 -7.24 9.91
C ILE A 86 -8.67 -8.34 10.02
N ALA A 87 -9.08 -8.72 11.24
CA ALA A 87 -10.13 -9.71 11.47
C ALA A 87 -11.51 -9.22 10.96
N ALA A 88 -11.74 -7.91 10.99
CA ALA A 88 -12.88 -7.25 10.37
C ALA A 88 -12.74 -7.07 8.83
N GLU A 89 -11.69 -7.66 8.25
CA GLU A 89 -11.38 -7.72 6.82
C GLU A 89 -11.24 -6.33 6.17
N VAL A 90 -10.58 -5.40 6.87
CA VAL A 90 -10.34 -4.05 6.35
C VAL A 90 -9.49 -4.07 5.07
N PHE A 91 -8.52 -4.97 4.97
CA PHE A 91 -7.74 -5.18 3.76
C PHE A 91 -8.49 -6.10 2.80
N CYS A 92 -8.64 -5.66 1.56
CA CYS A 92 -9.49 -6.31 0.57
C CYS A 92 -8.74 -6.54 -0.76
N PRO A 93 -9.29 -7.38 -1.66
CA PRO A 93 -8.78 -7.50 -3.02
C PRO A 93 -8.64 -6.14 -3.71
N LEU A 94 -7.63 -5.98 -4.57
CA LEU A 94 -7.23 -4.67 -5.10
C LEU A 94 -8.33 -3.94 -5.87
N GLN A 95 -9.18 -4.68 -6.59
CA GLN A 95 -10.30 -4.13 -7.35
C GLN A 95 -11.48 -3.65 -6.49
N SER A 96 -11.50 -4.00 -5.20
CA SER A 96 -12.65 -3.78 -4.31
C SER A 96 -12.43 -2.65 -3.31
N GLY A 97 -11.25 -2.04 -3.28
CA GLY A 97 -10.91 -1.01 -2.30
C GLY A 97 -10.79 0.39 -2.88
N VAL A 98 -10.28 1.30 -2.07
CA VAL A 98 -10.23 2.75 -2.36
C VAL A 98 -9.08 3.20 -3.25
N VAL A 99 -7.99 2.42 -3.34
CA VAL A 99 -6.82 2.79 -4.14
C VAL A 99 -7.12 2.64 -5.64
N ASP A 100 -6.92 3.73 -6.39
CA ASP A 100 -7.05 3.73 -7.85
C ASP A 100 -5.76 3.23 -8.52
N PHE A 101 -5.73 1.93 -8.81
CA PHE A 101 -4.61 1.30 -9.51
C PHE A 101 -4.49 1.72 -10.99
N GLY A 102 -5.56 2.23 -11.60
CA GLY A 102 -5.51 2.79 -12.95
C GLY A 102 -4.73 4.12 -12.97
N ARG A 103 -4.98 4.98 -11.99
CA ARG A 103 -4.18 6.20 -11.77
C ARG A 103 -2.75 5.86 -11.37
N LEU A 104 -2.56 4.87 -10.48
CA LEU A 104 -1.21 4.42 -10.11
C LEU A 104 -0.43 3.94 -11.34
N LYS A 105 -1.03 3.14 -12.23
CA LYS A 105 -0.42 2.73 -13.50
C LYS A 105 0.08 3.92 -14.30
N GLN A 106 -0.78 4.90 -14.56
CA GLN A 106 -0.42 6.11 -15.33
C GLN A 106 0.75 6.85 -14.69
N SER A 107 0.75 6.95 -13.36
CA SER A 107 1.82 7.59 -12.61
C SER A 107 3.15 6.81 -12.68
N LEU A 108 3.11 5.48 -12.54
CA LEU A 108 4.29 4.61 -12.68
C LEU A 108 4.90 4.72 -14.08
N GLU A 109 4.07 4.75 -15.13
CA GLU A 109 4.51 4.96 -16.51
C GLU A 109 5.15 6.35 -16.70
N ALA A 110 4.51 7.40 -16.16
CA ALA A 110 5.02 8.78 -16.28
C ALA A 110 6.39 8.98 -15.60
N HIS A 111 6.65 8.26 -14.50
CA HIS A 111 7.91 8.31 -13.77
C HIS A 111 8.90 7.21 -14.17
N GLY A 112 8.56 6.39 -15.18
CA GLY A 112 9.44 5.34 -15.69
C GLY A 112 9.77 4.24 -14.68
N TYR A 113 8.84 3.91 -13.78
CA TYR A 113 9.07 2.88 -12.79
C TYR A 113 9.09 1.48 -13.42
N GLY A 114 10.25 0.82 -13.33
CA GLY A 114 10.45 -0.56 -13.77
C GLY A 114 10.80 -1.54 -12.64
N GLY A 115 10.46 -1.18 -11.40
CA GLY A 115 10.74 -2.00 -10.22
C GLY A 115 9.73 -3.12 -10.02
N TYR A 116 9.91 -3.88 -8.93
CA TYR A 116 9.02 -4.98 -8.56
C TYR A 116 7.90 -4.51 -7.64
N ALA A 117 6.76 -5.20 -7.72
CA ALA A 117 5.64 -5.07 -6.79
C ALA A 117 5.20 -6.45 -6.29
N THR A 118 4.67 -6.52 -5.07
CA THR A 118 3.99 -7.68 -4.50
C THR A 118 2.53 -7.34 -4.26
N ILE A 119 1.61 -8.23 -4.67
CA ILE A 119 0.23 -8.18 -4.16
C ILE A 119 0.28 -8.66 -2.72
N GLU A 120 -0.03 -7.78 -1.78
CA GLU A 120 -0.09 -8.08 -0.35
C GLU A 120 -1.53 -7.92 0.15
N GLN A 121 -1.98 -8.84 0.99
CA GLN A 121 -3.27 -8.75 1.67
C GLN A 121 -3.18 -9.41 3.03
N ASP A 122 -3.33 -8.62 4.09
CA ASP A 122 -3.45 -9.15 5.43
C ASP A 122 -4.82 -9.80 5.60
N SER A 123 -4.82 -11.01 6.14
CA SER A 123 -6.04 -11.75 6.40
C SER A 123 -5.89 -12.51 7.72
N ASP A 124 -6.95 -12.53 8.51
CA ASP A 124 -6.99 -13.38 9.69
C ASP A 124 -7.23 -14.84 9.25
N PRO A 125 -6.34 -15.79 9.55
CA PRO A 125 -6.53 -17.19 9.17
C PRO A 125 -7.78 -17.83 9.82
N ARG A 126 -8.38 -17.18 10.83
CA ARG A 126 -9.58 -17.63 11.53
C ARG A 126 -10.88 -17.09 10.92
N SER A 127 -10.83 -16.06 10.07
CA SER A 127 -12.04 -15.42 9.52
C SER A 127 -12.68 -16.19 8.37
N GLY A 128 -12.10 -17.32 7.95
CA GLY A 128 -12.63 -18.14 6.86
C GLY A 128 -12.49 -17.50 5.47
N GLY A 129 -11.67 -16.44 5.35
CA GLY A 129 -11.34 -15.79 4.09
C GLY A 129 -10.64 -16.73 3.11
N ARG A 130 -10.44 -16.27 1.86
CA ARG A 130 -9.86 -17.07 0.76
C ARG A 130 -8.62 -16.39 0.17
N PRO A 131 -7.49 -16.28 0.91
CA PRO A 131 -6.37 -15.43 0.53
C PRO A 131 -5.76 -15.77 -0.84
N ALA A 132 -5.69 -17.04 -1.20
CA ALA A 132 -5.17 -17.47 -2.50
C ALA A 132 -6.07 -17.01 -3.67
N GLU A 133 -7.37 -16.97 -3.46
CA GLU A 133 -8.34 -16.59 -4.48
C GLU A 133 -8.44 -15.08 -4.63
N ASP A 134 -8.35 -14.38 -3.51
CA ASP A 134 -8.28 -12.92 -3.46
C ASP A 134 -7.02 -12.39 -4.15
N ALA A 135 -5.86 -13.01 -3.88
CA ALA A 135 -4.62 -12.71 -4.57
C ALA A 135 -4.72 -13.02 -6.08
N ALA A 136 -5.36 -14.13 -6.46
CA ALA A 136 -5.58 -14.48 -7.86
C ALA A 136 -6.55 -13.49 -8.56
N ALA A 137 -7.57 -13.01 -7.86
CA ALA A 137 -8.49 -11.99 -8.36
C ALA A 137 -7.78 -10.65 -8.57
N SER A 138 -6.97 -10.25 -7.59
CA SER A 138 -6.14 -9.05 -7.68
C SER A 138 -5.17 -9.11 -8.86
N LEU A 139 -4.51 -10.26 -9.08
CA LEU A 139 -3.62 -10.44 -10.23
C LEU A 139 -4.38 -10.36 -11.57
N ARG A 140 -5.59 -10.94 -11.65
CA ARG A 140 -6.43 -10.81 -12.86
C ARG A 140 -6.78 -9.35 -13.13
N TYR A 141 -7.21 -8.62 -12.10
CA TYR A 141 -7.51 -7.19 -12.20
C TYR A 141 -6.30 -6.38 -12.70
N LEU A 142 -5.11 -6.60 -12.14
CA LEU A 142 -3.90 -5.91 -12.59
C LEU A 142 -3.57 -6.19 -14.07
N LYS A 143 -3.80 -7.41 -14.55
CA LYS A 143 -3.64 -7.76 -15.98
C LYS A 143 -4.70 -7.08 -16.85
N GLU A 144 -5.94 -7.03 -16.40
CA GLU A 144 -7.05 -6.39 -17.13
C GLU A 144 -6.79 -4.90 -17.35
N ILE A 145 -6.19 -4.21 -16.37
CA ILE A 145 -5.82 -2.79 -16.49
C ILE A 145 -4.44 -2.58 -17.15
N GLY A 146 -3.73 -3.67 -17.51
CA GLY A 146 -2.42 -3.62 -18.15
C GLY A 146 -1.28 -3.15 -17.23
N LEU A 147 -1.39 -3.36 -15.92
CA LEU A 147 -0.33 -3.08 -14.94
C LEU A 147 0.54 -4.32 -14.63
N ALA A 148 0.10 -5.52 -15.02
CA ALA A 148 0.80 -6.80 -14.85
C ALA A 148 0.75 -7.68 -16.11
#